data_AF-A0AAW9K681-F1
#
_entry.id   AF-A0AAW9K681-F1
#
_cell.length_a   1.000
_cell.length_b   1.000
_cell.length_c   1.000
_cell.angle_alpha   90.00
_cell.angle_beta   90.00
_cell.angle_gamma   90.00
#
_symmetry.space_group_name_H-M   'P 1'
#
loop_
_entity.id
_entity.type
_entity.pdbx_description
1 polymer ?
#
loop_
_entity_poly.entity_id
_entity_poly.type
_entity_poly.pdbx_seq_one_letter_code
_entity_poly.pdbx_strand_id
1 'polypeptide(L)'
;MLEIGKKIKELRLSKKLTQKDLAKILNVTPQAISKWERNESNPDIQMLVTLSKYFNISVDDILGNKNENFFGSFISKIKGNKKMEKVTKKNQREDFENTENEKKVLIFDIVFSLISDEGQIQTQFLTSKLELLFKKSNENITVKTYSSDKVDQYGAQADVLLLVPTFGYAKDELEKKFPGTPILVISKKDYGMLNVEELSNKIIDLLG
;
A
#
# COMPACT_ATOMS: atom_id res chain seq x y z
N MET A 1 -19.78 16.60 7.90
CA MET A 1 -19.70 16.49 9.37
C MET A 1 -18.98 15.19 9.68
N LEU A 2 -17.99 15.17 10.58
CA LEU A 2 -17.21 13.96 10.89
C LEU A 2 -18.15 12.90 11.52
N GLU A 3 -18.28 11.72 10.92
CA GLU A 3 -19.18 10.64 11.41
C GLU A 3 -18.51 9.78 12.50
N ILE A 4 -17.88 10.41 13.50
CA ILE A 4 -17.10 9.74 14.57
C ILE A 4 -17.96 8.73 15.32
N GLY A 5 -19.19 9.10 15.69
CA GLY A 5 -20.08 8.23 16.46
C GLY A 5 -20.43 6.93 15.75
N LYS A 6 -20.67 7.01 14.44
CA LYS A 6 -20.95 5.84 13.61
C LYS A 6 -19.73 4.92 13.54
N LYS A 7 -18.54 5.49 13.37
CA LYS A 7 -17.29 4.73 13.33
C LYS A 7 -17.01 4.00 14.65
N ILE A 8 -17.20 4.67 15.79
CA ILE A 8 -17.08 4.05 17.12
C ILE A 8 -18.04 2.87 17.27
N LYS A 9 -19.30 3.05 16.83
CA LYS A 9 -20.31 1.98 16.86
C LYS A 9 -19.91 0.79 16.00
N GLU A 10 -19.43 1.03 14.79
CA GLU A 10 -18.96 -0.03 13.88
C GLU A 10 -17.80 -0.83 14.49
N LEU A 11 -16.80 -0.14 15.07
CA LEU A 11 -15.66 -0.77 15.72
C LEU A 11 -16.05 -1.57 16.96
N ARG A 12 -16.97 -1.04 17.77
CA ARG A 12 -17.49 -1.76 18.94
C ARG A 12 -18.18 -3.06 18.52
N LEU A 13 -19.04 -2.98 17.51
CA LEU A 13 -19.80 -4.14 17.02
C LEU A 13 -18.90 -5.18 16.34
N SER A 14 -17.83 -4.78 15.65
CA SER A 14 -16.88 -5.71 15.03
C SER A 14 -16.14 -6.57 16.07
N LYS A 15 -15.93 -6.03 17.27
CA LYS A 15 -15.40 -6.75 18.44
C LYS A 15 -16.47 -7.47 19.27
N LYS A 16 -17.74 -7.47 18.82
CA LYS A 16 -18.90 -8.06 19.51
C LYS A 16 -19.13 -7.52 20.94
N LEU A 17 -18.82 -6.25 21.17
CA LEU A 17 -18.95 -5.61 22.49
C LEU A 17 -20.29 -4.90 22.65
N THR A 18 -20.85 -4.91 23.85
CA THR A 18 -21.93 -3.99 24.23
C THR A 18 -21.37 -2.60 24.58
N GLN A 19 -22.22 -1.57 24.61
CA GLN A 19 -21.80 -0.22 25.06
C GLN A 19 -21.24 -0.25 26.49
N LYS A 20 -21.75 -1.13 27.36
CA LYS A 20 -21.24 -1.32 28.73
C LYS A 20 -19.85 -1.94 28.73
N ASP A 21 -19.59 -2.89 27.85
CA ASP A 21 -18.27 -3.55 27.77
C ASP A 21 -17.21 -2.56 27.29
N LEU A 22 -17.49 -1.81 26.23
CA LEU A 22 -16.57 -0.78 25.74
C LEU A 22 -16.33 0.31 26.78
N ALA A 23 -17.38 0.74 27.48
CA ALA A 23 -17.26 1.72 28.56
C ALA A 23 -16.32 1.24 29.68
N LYS A 24 -16.44 -0.03 30.07
CA LYS A 24 -15.56 -0.64 31.08
C LYS A 24 -14.10 -0.67 30.61
N ILE A 25 -13.86 -1.00 29.35
CA ILE A 25 -12.52 -1.07 28.75
C ILE A 25 -11.86 0.31 28.69
N LEU A 26 -12.64 1.33 28.31
CA LEU A 26 -12.14 2.71 28.16
C LEU A 26 -12.19 3.51 29.46
N ASN A 27 -12.63 2.90 30.56
CA ASN A 27 -12.83 3.55 31.86
C ASN A 27 -13.73 4.80 31.78
N VAL A 28 -14.86 4.69 31.08
CA VAL A 28 -15.88 5.74 30.96
C VAL A 28 -17.26 5.20 31.31
N THR A 29 -18.26 6.08 31.32
CA THR A 29 -19.65 5.67 31.55
C THR A 29 -20.27 5.09 30.26
N PRO A 30 -21.17 4.09 30.35
CA PRO A 30 -21.93 3.61 29.18
C PRO A 30 -22.72 4.73 28.48
N GLN A 31 -23.15 5.74 29.23
CA GLN A 31 -23.79 6.94 28.73
C GLN A 31 -22.88 7.75 27.82
N ALA A 32 -21.58 7.85 28.14
CA ALA A 32 -20.60 8.53 27.28
C ALA A 32 -20.50 7.82 25.92
N ILE A 33 -20.34 6.49 25.91
CA ILE A 33 -20.33 5.69 24.67
C ILE A 33 -21.61 5.91 23.87
N SER A 34 -22.78 5.85 24.52
CA SER A 34 -24.07 6.05 23.84
C SER A 34 -24.21 7.45 23.24
N LYS A 35 -23.74 8.50 23.93
CA LYS A 35 -23.74 9.86 23.41
C LYS A 35 -22.78 10.03 22.23
N TRP A 36 -21.60 9.42 22.29
CA TRP A 36 -20.66 9.41 21.17
C TRP A 36 -21.29 8.73 19.95
N GLU A 37 -21.84 7.53 20.11
CA GLU A 37 -22.43 6.77 19.01
C GLU A 37 -23.66 7.43 18.37
N ARG A 38 -24.34 8.31 19.10
CA ARG A 38 -25.49 9.10 18.62
C ARG A 38 -25.10 10.52 18.16
N ASN A 39 -23.80 10.84 18.11
CA ASN A 39 -23.26 12.16 17.77
C ASN A 39 -23.78 13.30 18.66
N GLU A 40 -24.18 13.01 19.90
CA GLU A 40 -24.63 14.02 20.88
C GLU A 40 -23.46 14.66 21.63
N SER A 41 -22.31 14.01 21.64
CA SER A 41 -21.04 14.53 22.16
C SER A 41 -19.90 13.82 21.45
N ASN A 42 -18.68 14.35 21.56
CA ASN A 42 -17.49 13.72 21.00
C ASN A 42 -16.58 13.19 22.11
N PRO A 43 -15.82 12.11 21.85
CA PRO A 43 -14.68 11.77 22.69
C PRO A 43 -13.66 12.91 22.66
N ASP A 44 -12.99 13.16 23.78
CA ASP A 44 -11.87 14.10 23.81
C ASP A 44 -10.63 13.53 23.10
N ILE A 45 -9.59 14.36 22.99
CA ILE A 45 -8.34 14.00 22.29
C ILE A 45 -7.67 12.77 22.94
N GLN A 46 -7.66 12.67 24.28
CA GLN A 46 -7.04 11.54 24.97
C GLN A 46 -7.83 10.25 24.73
N MET A 47 -9.16 10.35 24.67
CA MET A 47 -10.05 9.25 24.40
C MET A 47 -9.95 8.77 22.95
N LEU A 48 -9.76 9.68 21.99
CA LEU A 48 -9.46 9.32 20.61
C LEU A 48 -8.17 8.50 20.50
N VAL A 49 -7.12 8.88 21.23
CA VAL A 49 -5.86 8.11 21.29
C VAL A 49 -6.05 6.77 21.99
N THR A 50 -6.94 6.69 22.98
CA THR A 50 -7.22 5.42 23.68
C THR A 50 -8.00 4.47 22.78
N LEU A 51 -9.01 4.98 22.07
CA LEU A 51 -9.78 4.25 21.07
C LEU A 51 -8.90 3.73 19.94
N SER A 52 -7.97 4.56 19.43
CA SER A 52 -7.06 4.18 18.35
C SER A 52 -6.17 2.99 18.74
N LYS A 53 -5.59 3.04 19.94
CA LYS A 53 -4.81 1.93 20.51
C LYS A 53 -5.65 0.67 20.73
N TYR A 54 -6.85 0.81 21.27
CA TYR A 54 -7.71 -0.34 21.57
C TYR A 54 -8.18 -1.07 20.31
N PHE A 55 -8.58 -0.31 19.28
CA PHE A 55 -9.07 -0.86 18.02
C PHE A 55 -7.97 -1.14 16.99
N ASN A 56 -6.72 -0.77 17.29
CA ASN A 56 -5.56 -0.91 16.41
C ASN A 56 -5.78 -0.24 15.04
N ILE A 57 -6.20 1.01 15.06
CA ILE A 57 -6.39 1.87 13.88
C ILE A 57 -5.84 3.27 14.16
N SER A 58 -5.70 4.14 13.15
CA SER A 58 -5.27 5.52 13.36
C SER A 58 -6.39 6.40 13.95
N VAL A 59 -6.02 7.56 14.50
CA VAL A 59 -7.00 8.56 14.95
C VAL A 59 -7.76 9.12 13.74
N ASP A 60 -7.09 9.34 12.61
CA ASP A 60 -7.71 9.78 11.36
C ASP A 60 -8.81 8.83 10.85
N ASP A 61 -8.60 7.52 11.00
CA ASP A 61 -9.61 6.50 10.67
C ASP A 61 -10.85 6.62 11.56
N ILE A 62 -10.68 6.98 12.83
CA ILE A 62 -11.78 7.23 13.78
C ILE A 62 -12.53 8.50 13.39
N LEU A 63 -11.78 9.55 13.02
CA LEU A 63 -12.33 10.84 12.62
C LEU A 63 -13.13 10.77 11.31
N GLY A 64 -12.96 9.71 10.53
CA GLY A 64 -13.58 9.61 9.21
C GLY A 64 -12.88 10.52 8.19
N ASN A 65 -11.65 10.94 8.48
CA ASN A 65 -10.69 11.44 7.50
C ASN A 65 -10.26 10.25 6.63
N LYS A 66 -11.19 9.69 5.86
CA LYS A 66 -10.80 9.10 4.60
C LYS A 66 -10.24 10.29 3.84
N ASN A 67 -8.93 10.37 3.72
CA ASN A 67 -8.35 11.13 2.63
C ASN A 67 -9.19 10.72 1.41
N GLU A 68 -10.04 11.62 0.88
CA GLU A 68 -10.44 11.49 -0.52
C GLU A 68 -9.11 11.27 -1.20
N ASN A 69 -8.89 10.06 -1.72
CA ASN A 69 -7.58 9.65 -2.21
C ASN A 69 -7.07 10.83 -3.00
N PHE A 70 -6.09 11.57 -2.45
CA PHE A 70 -5.52 12.74 -3.12
C PHE A 70 -5.09 12.27 -4.51
N PHE A 71 -4.59 11.04 -4.56
CA PHE A 71 -4.37 10.23 -5.73
C PHE A 71 -5.61 10.00 -6.64
N GLY A 72 -6.78 9.64 -6.12
CA GLY A 72 -8.01 9.52 -6.92
C GLY A 72 -8.42 10.83 -7.60
N SER A 73 -8.24 11.97 -6.91
CA SER A 73 -8.47 13.32 -7.45
C SER A 73 -7.39 13.76 -8.45
N PHE A 74 -6.13 13.36 -8.23
CA PHE A 74 -5.04 13.60 -9.18
C PHE A 74 -5.16 12.73 -10.44
N ILE A 75 -5.49 11.44 -10.28
CA ILE A 75 -5.67 10.50 -11.38
C ILE A 75 -6.90 10.85 -12.21
N SER A 76 -7.98 11.36 -11.61
CA SER A 76 -9.15 11.82 -12.37
C SER A 76 -8.85 13.07 -13.20
N LYS A 77 -7.98 13.97 -12.72
CA LYS A 77 -7.48 15.14 -13.48
C LYS A 77 -6.54 14.76 -14.63
N ILE A 78 -5.71 13.72 -14.44
CA ILE A 78 -4.80 13.21 -15.49
C ILE A 78 -5.56 12.38 -16.54
N LYS A 79 -6.66 11.71 -16.16
CA LYS A 79 -7.48 10.83 -17.03
C LYS A 79 -8.62 11.53 -17.76
N GLY A 80 -8.49 12.83 -18.07
CA GLY A 80 -9.37 13.45 -19.05
C GLY A 80 -9.35 12.66 -20.36
N ASN A 81 -10.50 12.10 -20.75
CA ASN A 81 -10.82 11.45 -22.05
C ASN A 81 -10.80 9.92 -22.23
N LYS A 82 -10.95 9.06 -21.22
CA LYS A 82 -11.57 7.74 -21.47
C LYS A 82 -12.55 7.31 -20.37
N LYS A 83 -13.79 7.04 -20.79
CA LYS A 83 -14.89 6.49 -19.98
C LYS A 83 -14.41 5.29 -19.16
N MET A 84 -14.71 5.32 -17.86
CA MET A 84 -14.52 4.20 -16.94
C MET A 84 -15.61 3.15 -17.14
N GLU A 85 -15.21 1.91 -17.37
CA GLU A 85 -15.89 0.76 -16.77
C GLU A 85 -15.21 0.44 -15.43
N LYS A 86 -16.03 0.54 -14.36
CA LYS A 86 -15.92 -0.06 -13.02
C LYS A 86 -14.54 -0.57 -12.57
N VAL A 87 -13.76 0.31 -11.95
CA VAL A 87 -12.67 -0.08 -11.03
C VAL A 87 -13.16 0.10 -9.60
N THR A 88 -13.80 -0.93 -9.06
CA THR A 88 -13.97 -1.08 -7.62
C THR A 88 -14.28 -2.55 -7.36
N LYS A 89 -13.32 -3.24 -6.70
CA LYS A 89 -13.19 -4.70 -6.48
C LYS A 89 -12.36 -5.44 -7.53
N LYS A 90 -11.02 -5.40 -7.38
CA LYS A 90 -10.13 -6.46 -7.87
C LYS A 90 -8.86 -6.58 -7.00
N ASN A 91 -9.03 -6.72 -5.69
CA ASN A 91 -8.04 -7.45 -4.88
C ASN A 91 -8.39 -8.94 -5.02
N GLN A 92 -8.04 -9.53 -6.16
CA GLN A 92 -7.88 -10.96 -6.42
C GLN A 92 -7.66 -11.17 -7.93
N ARG A 93 -6.51 -11.81 -8.25
CA ARG A 93 -6.10 -12.39 -9.54
C ARG A 93 -5.78 -11.39 -10.66
N GLU A 94 -4.50 -11.06 -10.75
CA GLU A 94 -3.82 -10.84 -12.03
C GLU A 94 -2.57 -11.72 -12.05
N ASP A 95 -2.83 -13.02 -12.21
CA ASP A 95 -1.86 -13.91 -12.85
C ASP A 95 -1.45 -13.25 -14.17
N PHE A 96 -0.16 -13.27 -14.50
CA PHE A 96 0.35 -12.70 -15.75
C PHE A 96 -0.44 -13.29 -16.93
N GLU A 97 -1.15 -12.46 -17.68
CA GLU A 97 -1.47 -12.81 -19.05
C GLU A 97 -0.14 -12.85 -19.79
N ASN A 98 0.29 -14.04 -20.22
CA ASN A 98 1.50 -14.23 -21.00
C ASN A 98 1.27 -13.58 -22.38
N THR A 99 1.78 -12.37 -22.57
CA THR A 99 2.03 -11.85 -23.90
C THR A 99 3.49 -12.17 -24.25
N GLU A 100 3.72 -12.83 -25.39
CA GLU A 100 5.00 -13.49 -25.73
C GLU A 100 6.22 -12.55 -25.87
N ASN A 101 6.12 -11.25 -25.60
CA ASN A 101 7.20 -10.28 -25.79
C ASN A 101 7.29 -9.18 -24.70
N GLU A 102 6.63 -9.35 -23.55
CA GLU A 102 6.64 -8.35 -22.47
C GLU A 102 7.71 -8.66 -21.43
N LYS A 103 8.61 -7.69 -21.18
CA LYS A 103 9.68 -7.80 -20.17
C LYS A 103 9.12 -7.55 -18.77
N LYS A 104 9.46 -8.41 -17.81
CA LYS A 104 8.91 -8.42 -16.46
C LYS A 104 9.95 -7.93 -15.44
N VAL A 105 9.68 -6.78 -14.85
CA VAL A 105 10.48 -6.22 -13.75
C VAL A 105 9.71 -6.45 -12.44
N LEU A 106 10.31 -7.17 -11.50
CA LEU A 106 9.66 -7.48 -10.22
C LEU A 106 10.36 -6.79 -9.05
N ILE A 107 9.61 -6.01 -8.28
CA ILE A 107 10.07 -5.35 -7.05
C ILE A 107 9.66 -6.21 -5.84
N PHE A 108 10.62 -6.56 -4.99
CA PHE A 108 10.36 -7.25 -3.72
C PHE A 108 10.60 -6.33 -2.52
N ASP A 109 9.60 -6.24 -1.65
CA ASP A 109 9.58 -5.38 -0.47
C ASP A 109 9.32 -6.19 0.82
N ILE A 110 9.94 -5.82 1.93
CA ILE A 110 9.66 -6.43 3.23
C ILE A 110 8.37 -5.81 3.74
N VAL A 111 7.27 -6.57 3.59
CA VAL A 111 6.02 -6.22 4.25
C VAL A 111 6.20 -6.43 5.75
N PHE A 112 6.54 -5.37 6.47
CA PHE A 112 6.39 -5.36 7.91
C PHE A 112 4.88 -5.31 8.17
N SER A 113 4.29 -6.41 8.63
CA SER A 113 2.85 -6.53 8.98
C SER A 113 2.36 -5.52 10.03
N LEU A 114 3.19 -4.58 10.47
CA LEU A 114 2.91 -3.58 11.50
C LEU A 114 2.85 -2.14 10.98
N ILE A 115 3.13 -1.87 9.71
CA ILE A 115 2.88 -0.53 9.12
C ILE A 115 1.74 -0.66 8.11
N SER A 116 0.57 -0.21 8.53
CA SER A 116 -0.57 0.13 7.69
C SER A 116 -0.11 0.91 6.47
N ASP A 117 -0.30 0.37 5.27
CA ASP A 117 -0.27 1.02 3.95
C ASP A 117 0.98 1.86 3.52
N GLU A 118 1.82 2.39 4.41
CA GLU A 118 2.84 3.40 4.06
C GLU A 118 4.06 2.83 3.30
N GLY A 119 4.51 1.62 3.64
CA GLY A 119 5.56 0.92 2.86
C GLY A 119 5.07 0.55 1.46
N GLN A 120 3.79 0.16 1.36
CA GLN A 120 3.14 -0.07 0.08
C GLN A 120 3.02 1.24 -0.72
N ILE A 121 2.75 2.38 -0.09
CA ILE A 121 2.57 3.65 -0.80
C ILE A 121 3.86 4.10 -1.51
N GLN A 122 5.02 4.04 -0.87
CA GLN A 122 6.28 4.44 -1.51
C GLN A 122 6.65 3.52 -2.68
N THR A 123 6.61 2.20 -2.46
CA THR A 123 6.89 1.22 -3.52
C THR A 123 5.86 1.31 -4.64
N GLN A 124 4.57 1.51 -4.33
CA GLN A 124 3.52 1.74 -5.33
C GLN A 124 3.76 3.00 -6.15
N PHE A 125 4.16 4.12 -5.52
CA PHE A 125 4.50 5.33 -6.25
C PHE A 125 5.71 5.14 -7.17
N LEU A 126 6.74 4.43 -6.70
CA LEU A 126 7.90 4.07 -7.50
C LEU A 126 7.47 3.23 -8.71
N THR A 127 6.67 2.18 -8.50
CA THR A 127 6.12 1.32 -9.55
C THR A 127 5.33 2.13 -10.58
N SER A 128 4.36 2.95 -10.14
CA SER A 128 3.56 3.78 -11.05
C SER A 128 4.40 4.78 -11.85
N LYS A 129 5.45 5.35 -11.24
CA LYS A 129 6.38 6.24 -11.95
C LYS A 129 7.20 5.49 -13.01
N LEU A 130 7.70 4.29 -12.69
CA LEU A 130 8.42 3.45 -13.65
C LEU A 130 7.52 3.04 -14.82
N GLU A 131 6.32 2.53 -14.55
CA GLU A 131 5.32 2.18 -15.58
C GLU A 131 5.02 3.38 -16.49
N LEU A 132 4.85 4.58 -15.92
CA LEU A 132 4.60 5.79 -16.70
C LEU A 132 5.79 6.15 -17.59
N LEU A 133 7.02 6.01 -17.09
CA LEU A 133 8.24 6.27 -17.87
C LEU A 133 8.38 5.26 -19.01
N PHE A 134 8.29 3.97 -18.74
CA PHE A 134 8.38 2.93 -19.78
C PHE A 134 7.31 3.11 -20.86
N LYS A 135 6.07 3.42 -20.45
CA LYS A 135 5.00 3.73 -21.39
C LYS A 135 5.28 4.97 -22.24
N LYS A 136 5.86 6.03 -21.66
CA LYS A 136 6.23 7.25 -22.40
C LYS A 136 7.37 7.01 -23.37
N SER A 137 8.31 6.13 -23.02
CA SER A 137 9.44 5.72 -23.84
C SER A 137 9.09 4.62 -24.85
N ASN A 138 7.83 4.17 -24.88
CA ASN A 138 7.33 3.09 -25.75
C ASN A 138 8.04 1.74 -25.52
N GLU A 139 8.47 1.50 -24.29
CA GLU A 139 9.07 0.25 -23.82
C GLU A 139 7.99 -0.75 -23.40
N ASN A 140 8.11 -2.01 -23.84
CA ASN A 140 7.17 -3.08 -23.49
C ASN A 140 7.58 -3.77 -22.18
N ILE A 141 7.54 -3.02 -21.08
CA ILE A 141 8.00 -3.45 -19.76
C ILE A 141 6.84 -3.37 -18.74
N THR A 142 6.52 -4.49 -18.09
CA THR A 142 5.65 -4.49 -16.90
C THR A 142 6.48 -4.37 -15.64
N VAL A 143 5.99 -3.60 -14.67
CA VAL A 143 6.54 -3.56 -13.32
C VAL A 143 5.51 -4.10 -12.34
N LYS A 144 5.85 -5.11 -11.54
CA LYS A 144 4.98 -5.60 -10.46
C LYS A 144 5.70 -5.63 -9.13
N THR A 145 4.94 -5.47 -8.06
CA THR A 145 5.46 -5.46 -6.68
C THR A 145 4.91 -6.64 -5.91
N TYR A 146 5.79 -7.32 -5.19
CA TYR A 146 5.48 -8.45 -4.33
C TYR A 146 6.10 -8.26 -2.94
N SER A 147 5.49 -8.92 -1.95
CA SER A 147 6.12 -9.08 -0.65
C SER A 147 7.27 -10.07 -0.74
N SER A 148 8.32 -9.84 0.05
CA SER A 148 9.55 -10.65 0.10
C SER A 148 9.32 -12.15 0.32
N ASP A 149 8.29 -12.54 1.08
CA ASP A 149 7.91 -13.96 1.29
C ASP A 149 7.47 -14.67 0.00
N LYS A 150 7.16 -13.91 -1.06
CA LYS A 150 6.74 -14.44 -2.36
C LYS A 150 7.86 -14.51 -3.38
N VAL A 151 9.12 -14.22 -3.00
CA VAL A 151 10.26 -14.24 -3.93
C VAL A 151 10.48 -15.62 -4.55
N ASP A 152 10.22 -16.67 -3.79
CA ASP A 152 10.32 -18.06 -4.26
C ASP A 152 9.25 -18.40 -5.30
N GLN A 153 8.08 -17.78 -5.19
CA GLN A 153 6.93 -18.04 -6.06
C GLN A 153 7.05 -17.29 -7.39
N TYR A 154 7.52 -16.05 -7.38
CA TYR A 154 7.48 -15.18 -8.58
C TYR A 154 8.86 -14.81 -9.12
N GLY A 155 9.94 -14.96 -8.35
CA GLY A 155 11.28 -14.49 -8.72
C GLY A 155 11.80 -15.09 -10.03
N ALA A 156 11.50 -16.36 -10.29
CA ALA A 156 11.90 -17.05 -11.53
C ALA A 156 11.23 -16.52 -12.80
N GLN A 157 10.18 -15.70 -12.67
CA GLN A 157 9.44 -15.11 -13.79
C GLN A 157 9.97 -13.72 -14.19
N ALA A 158 10.93 -13.18 -13.43
CA ALA A 158 11.47 -11.85 -13.65
C ALA A 158 12.56 -11.86 -14.72
N ASP A 159 12.49 -10.90 -15.63
CA ASP A 159 13.64 -10.51 -16.46
C ASP A 159 14.61 -9.64 -15.66
N VAL A 160 14.13 -8.83 -14.72
CA VAL A 160 14.95 -8.07 -13.76
C VAL A 160 14.30 -8.08 -12.37
N LEU A 161 15.10 -8.35 -11.33
CA LEU A 161 14.69 -8.25 -9.94
C LEU A 161 15.16 -6.92 -9.33
N LEU A 162 14.24 -6.20 -8.72
CA LEU A 162 14.51 -5.00 -7.94
C LEU A 162 14.26 -5.27 -6.45
N LEU A 163 15.23 -4.95 -5.62
CA LEU A 163 15.11 -5.03 -4.17
C LEU A 163 15.08 -3.61 -3.61
N VAL A 164 14.09 -3.33 -2.76
CA VAL A 164 14.07 -2.07 -2.01
C VAL A 164 15.24 -2.03 -1.01
N PRO A 165 15.66 -0.85 -0.54
CA PRO A 165 16.84 -0.75 0.34
C PRO A 165 16.74 -1.58 1.62
N THR A 166 15.55 -1.76 2.17
CA THR A 166 15.30 -2.57 3.38
C THR A 166 15.45 -4.07 3.13
N PHE A 167 15.27 -4.53 1.88
CA PHE A 167 15.43 -5.92 1.48
C PHE A 167 16.76 -6.21 0.78
N GLY A 168 17.62 -5.19 0.64
CA GLY A 168 18.88 -5.32 -0.09
C GLY A 168 19.84 -6.38 0.46
N TYR A 169 19.72 -6.76 1.75
CA TYR A 169 20.55 -7.81 2.35
C TYR A 169 20.34 -9.19 1.71
N ALA A 170 19.20 -9.43 1.06
CA ALA A 170 18.89 -10.71 0.42
C ALA A 170 19.58 -10.88 -0.95
N LYS A 171 20.26 -9.85 -1.46
CA LYS A 171 20.84 -9.85 -2.81
C LYS A 171 21.73 -11.07 -3.07
N ASP A 172 22.74 -11.31 -2.24
CA ASP A 172 23.72 -12.38 -2.46
C ASP A 172 23.08 -13.78 -2.45
N GLU A 173 22.01 -13.97 -1.67
CA GLU A 173 21.24 -15.21 -1.63
C GLU A 173 20.42 -15.38 -2.91
N LEU A 174 19.75 -14.31 -3.35
CA LEU A 174 18.93 -14.32 -4.56
C LEU A 174 19.77 -14.45 -5.83
N GLU A 175 20.98 -13.92 -5.88
CA GLU A 175 21.90 -14.10 -7.02
C GLU A 175 22.32 -15.57 -7.16
N LYS A 176 22.53 -16.28 -6.05
CA LYS A 176 22.78 -17.74 -6.10
C LYS A 176 21.54 -18.51 -6.54
N LYS A 177 20.36 -18.03 -6.14
CA LYS A 177 19.07 -18.68 -6.43
C LYS A 177 18.61 -18.47 -7.87
N PHE A 178 18.91 -17.31 -8.45
CA PHE A 178 18.50 -16.90 -9.80
C PHE A 178 19.73 -16.44 -10.62
N PRO A 179 20.66 -17.34 -10.95
CA PRO A 179 21.97 -16.99 -11.53
C PRO A 179 21.93 -16.33 -12.92
N GLY A 180 20.77 -16.32 -13.59
CA GLY A 180 20.56 -15.68 -14.89
C GLY A 180 19.70 -14.42 -14.85
N THR A 181 19.20 -14.02 -13.67
CA THR A 181 18.30 -12.88 -13.54
C THR A 181 19.05 -11.72 -12.89
N PRO A 182 19.26 -10.59 -13.59
CA PRO A 182 19.87 -9.40 -13.00
C PRO A 182 19.13 -8.93 -11.74
N ILE A 183 19.87 -8.65 -10.68
CA ILE A 183 19.32 -8.18 -9.40
C ILE A 183 19.90 -6.81 -9.03
N LEU A 184 19.04 -5.81 -8.93
CA LEU A 184 19.40 -4.45 -8.52
C LEU A 184 18.81 -4.13 -7.14
N VAL A 185 19.64 -3.54 -6.28
CA VAL A 185 19.16 -2.91 -5.04
C VAL A 185 18.96 -1.43 -5.32
N ILE A 186 17.75 -0.93 -5.12
CA ILE A 186 17.43 0.49 -5.29
C ILE A 186 18.17 1.26 -4.19
N SER A 187 18.81 2.37 -4.55
CA SER A 187 19.53 3.18 -3.57
C SER A 187 18.55 3.82 -2.57
N LYS A 188 18.97 3.99 -1.30
CA LYS A 188 18.14 4.68 -0.30
C LYS A 188 17.71 6.08 -0.74
N LYS A 189 18.60 6.77 -1.47
CA LYS A 189 18.35 8.12 -2.00
C LYS A 189 17.27 8.09 -3.07
N ASP A 190 17.40 7.20 -4.06
CA ASP A 190 16.48 7.14 -5.19
C ASP A 190 15.11 6.61 -4.77
N TYR A 191 15.10 5.62 -3.87
CA TYR A 191 13.88 5.11 -3.26
C TYR A 191 13.15 6.18 -2.45
N GLY A 192 13.87 6.89 -1.56
CA GLY A 192 13.27 7.92 -0.70
C GLY A 192 12.81 9.18 -1.45
N MET A 193 13.52 9.58 -2.51
CA MET A 193 13.14 10.73 -3.35
C MET A 193 12.18 10.34 -4.48
N LEU A 194 11.88 9.05 -4.65
CA LEU A 194 11.14 8.52 -5.80
C LEU A 194 11.75 8.98 -7.14
N ASN A 195 13.08 8.99 -7.21
CA ASN A 195 13.84 9.32 -8.40
C ASN A 195 14.00 8.05 -9.25
N VAL A 196 13.31 8.01 -10.39
CA VAL A 196 13.19 6.80 -11.22
C VAL A 196 13.95 6.89 -12.54
N GLU A 197 14.51 8.04 -12.92
CA GLU A 197 15.16 8.21 -14.24
C GLU A 197 16.43 7.37 -14.38
N GLU A 198 17.34 7.46 -13.40
CA GLU A 198 18.56 6.66 -13.41
C GLU A 198 18.24 5.16 -13.24
N LEU A 199 17.23 4.85 -12.43
CA LEU A 199 16.76 3.49 -12.22
C LEU A 199 16.16 2.89 -13.50
N SER A 200 15.33 3.64 -14.24
CA SER A 200 14.73 3.17 -15.48
C SER A 200 15.77 2.90 -16.55
N ASN A 201 16.79 3.77 -16.67
CA ASN A 201 17.87 3.57 -17.64
C ASN A 201 18.66 2.29 -17.31
N LYS A 202 19.01 2.08 -16.04
CA LYS A 202 19.67 0.83 -15.59
C LYS A 202 18.84 -0.41 -15.87
N ILE A 203 17.51 -0.32 -15.71
CA ILE A 203 16.61 -1.44 -16.01
C ILE A 203 16.63 -1.74 -17.51
N ILE A 204 16.52 -0.73 -18.37
CA ILE A 204 16.55 -0.89 -19.82
C ILE A 204 17.89 -1.50 -20.25
N ASP A 205 19.01 -0.98 -19.75
CA ASP A 205 20.36 -1.49 -20.05
C ASP A 205 20.52 -2.99 -19.69
N LEU A 206 19.86 -3.44 -18.61
CA LEU A 206 19.87 -4.84 -18.19
C LEU A 206 18.95 -5.74 -19.02
N LEU A 207 17.91 -5.18 -19.62
CA LEU A 207 16.94 -5.92 -20.42
C LEU A 207 17.39 -6.19 -21.85
N GLY A 208 18.39 -5.44 -22.33
CA GLY A 208 19.01 -5.58 -23.65
C GLY A 208 18.28 -4.80 -24.74
#